data_AF-A0AAD1RYP4-F1
#
_entry.id   AF-A0AAD1RYP4-F1
#
_cell.length_a   1.000
_cell.length_b   1.000
_cell.length_c   1.000
_cell.angle_alpha   90.00
_cell.angle_beta   90.00
_cell.angle_gamma   90.00
#
_symmetry.space_group_name_H-M   'P 1'
#
loop_
_entity.id
_entity.type
_entity.pdbx_description
1 polymer ?
#
loop_
_entity_poly.entity_id
_entity_poly.type
_entity_poly.pdbx_seq_one_letter_code
_entity_poly.pdbx_strand_id
1 'polypeptide(L)'
;MTCHTLTILVDLTARLNELNMRLQVDITALPPNYQTECIELQSDIRLKEKFDHVSLLDFYKAYLPKEKYPSLHNCALFITSLFGSTYIGEQLFSRMKHMKSEIT
;
A
#
# COMPACT_ATOMS: atom_id res chain seq x y z
N MET A 1 -22.08 -1.99 12.79
CA MET A 1 -20.86 -2.78 12.46
C MET A 1 -20.03 -2.17 11.31
N THR A 2 -19.98 -0.85 11.15
CA THR A 2 -19.24 -0.18 10.05
C THR A 2 -17.88 0.39 10.47
N CYS A 3 -17.47 0.23 11.73
CA CYS A 3 -16.28 0.90 12.28
C CYS A 3 -14.96 0.11 12.08
N HIS A 4 -15.00 -1.23 12.13
CA HIS A 4 -13.77 -2.03 11.98
C HIS A 4 -13.19 -2.01 10.57
N THR A 5 -14.03 -2.02 9.52
CA THR A 5 -13.57 -2.00 8.13
C THR A 5 -12.83 -0.70 7.76
N LEU A 6 -13.27 0.44 8.33
CA LEU A 6 -12.63 1.74 8.10
C LEU A 6 -11.31 1.88 8.87
N THR A 7 -11.27 1.39 10.11
CA THR A 7 -10.04 1.44 10.95
C THR A 7 -8.90 0.61 10.34
N ILE A 8 -9.25 -0.50 9.69
CA ILE A 8 -8.29 -1.43 9.07
C ILE A 8 -7.79 -0.90 7.72
N LEU A 9 -8.65 -0.23 6.94
CA LEU A 9 -8.23 0.50 5.74
C LEU A 9 -7.25 1.63 6.10
N VAL A 10 -7.45 2.32 7.23
CA VAL A 10 -6.53 3.33 7.75
C VAL A 10 -5.19 2.70 8.19
N ASP A 11 -5.19 1.54 8.85
CA ASP A 11 -3.97 0.82 9.25
C ASP A 11 -3.17 0.28 8.04
N LEU A 12 -3.86 -0.28 7.05
CA LEU A 12 -3.27 -0.68 5.76
C LEU A 12 -2.70 0.53 5.01
N THR A 13 -3.40 1.66 5.02
CA THR A 13 -2.91 2.90 4.40
C THR A 13 -1.71 3.46 5.15
N ALA A 14 -1.68 3.39 6.48
CA ALA A 14 -0.54 3.82 7.29
C ALA A 14 0.69 2.92 7.09
N ARG A 15 0.50 1.59 7.00
CA ARG A 15 1.58 0.64 6.71
C ARG A 15 2.05 0.69 5.26
N LEU A 16 1.15 0.93 4.31
CA LEU A 16 1.54 1.26 2.93
C LEU A 16 2.29 2.60 2.89
N ASN A 17 1.89 3.62 3.64
CA ASN A 17 2.61 4.89 3.72
C ASN A 17 4.01 4.72 4.32
N GLU A 18 4.18 3.94 5.39
CA GLU A 18 5.50 3.62 5.96
C GLU A 18 6.41 2.87 4.98
N LEU A 19 5.85 2.02 4.10
CA LEU A 19 6.60 1.27 3.09
C LEU A 19 6.84 2.08 1.81
N ASN A 20 5.91 2.95 1.42
CA ASN A 20 5.94 3.71 0.16
C ASN A 20 6.73 5.04 0.28
N MET A 21 6.87 5.56 1.50
CA MET A 21 7.78 6.66 1.87
C MET A 21 9.22 6.18 2.07
N ARG A 22 9.41 4.91 2.47
CA ARG A 22 10.73 4.28 2.57
C ARG A 22 11.20 3.69 1.25
N LEU A 23 11.11 4.47 0.19
CA LEU A 23 11.87 4.25 -1.05
C LEU A 23 13.39 4.48 -0.84
N GLN A 24 13.96 4.00 0.27
CA GLN A 24 15.32 3.46 0.28
C GLN A 24 15.30 2.03 -0.28
N VAL A 25 14.44 1.77 -1.26
CA VAL A 25 14.60 0.59 -2.09
C VAL A 25 15.91 0.80 -2.82
N ASP A 26 16.81 -0.19 -2.70
CA ASP A 26 18.01 -0.22 -3.52
C ASP A 26 17.57 -0.22 -4.98
N ILE A 27 17.66 0.96 -5.62
CA ILE A 27 17.21 1.18 -6.98
C ILE A 27 17.96 0.20 -7.90
N THR A 28 19.20 -0.17 -7.56
CA THR A 28 20.01 -1.09 -8.37
C THR A 28 19.45 -2.52 -8.42
N ALA A 29 18.62 -2.91 -7.45
CA ALA A 29 17.97 -4.23 -7.40
C ALA A 29 16.64 -4.28 -8.18
N LEU A 30 16.14 -3.15 -8.66
CA LEU A 30 14.87 -3.07 -9.37
C LEU A 30 15.03 -3.29 -10.89
N PRO A 31 14.00 -3.77 -11.60
CA PRO A 31 13.97 -3.77 -13.06
C PRO A 31 14.20 -2.34 -13.63
N PRO A 32 14.90 -2.17 -14.76
CA PRO A 32 15.24 -0.85 -15.30
C PRO A 32 14.04 0.10 -15.49
N ASN A 33 12.90 -0.44 -15.93
CA ASN A 33 11.66 0.32 -16.06
C ASN A 33 11.16 0.86 -14.71
N TYR A 34 11.36 0.10 -13.64
CA TYR A 34 10.94 0.49 -12.30
C TYR A 34 11.93 1.47 -11.65
N GLN A 35 13.22 1.35 -11.97
CA GLN A 35 14.25 2.31 -11.54
C GLN A 35 13.92 3.72 -12.02
N THR A 36 13.62 3.89 -13.31
CA THR A 36 13.31 5.20 -13.90
C THR A 36 12.08 5.84 -13.26
N GLU A 37 10.99 5.09 -13.09
CA GLU A 37 9.78 5.58 -12.42
C GLU A 37 10.07 6.05 -10.98
N CYS A 38 10.85 5.27 -10.22
CA CYS A 38 11.24 5.61 -8.85
C CYS A 38 12.15 6.85 -8.80
N ILE A 39 13.13 6.99 -9.70
CA ILE A 39 14.03 8.14 -9.77
C ILE A 39 13.23 9.41 -10.08
N GLU A 40 12.32 9.36 -11.05
CA GLU A 40 11.44 10.50 -11.36
C GLU A 40 10.58 10.90 -10.17
N LEU A 41 9.96 9.93 -9.50
CA LEU A 41 9.15 10.18 -8.30
C LEU A 41 9.98 10.81 -7.18
N GLN A 42 11.20 10.34 -6.96
CA GLN A 42 12.07 10.82 -5.90
C GLN A 42 12.70 12.19 -6.19
N SER A 43 12.94 12.50 -7.47
CA SER A 43 13.53 13.78 -7.87
C SER A 43 12.52 14.93 -7.89
N ASP A 44 11.23 14.64 -8.02
CA ASP A 44 10.18 15.65 -8.01
C ASP A 44 9.73 16.02 -6.58
N ILE A 45 10.23 17.16 -6.11
CA ILE A 45 9.91 17.73 -4.79
C ILE A 45 8.41 17.99 -4.65
N ARG A 46 7.72 18.37 -5.74
CA ARG A 46 6.28 18.70 -5.70
C ARG A 46 5.47 17.44 -5.48
N LEU A 47 5.86 16.33 -6.10
CA LEU A 47 5.21 15.04 -5.86
C LEU A 47 5.41 14.58 -4.43
N LYS A 48 6.60 14.75 -3.85
CA LYS A 48 6.85 14.49 -2.42
C LYS A 48 5.98 15.33 -1.51
N GLU A 49 5.90 16.64 -1.76
CA GLU A 49 5.02 17.52 -0.99
C GLU A 49 3.56 17.08 -1.11
N LYS A 50 3.09 16.73 -2.31
CA LYS A 50 1.71 16.25 -2.48
C LYS A 50 1.46 14.96 -1.72
N PHE A 51 2.42 14.04 -1.70
CA PHE A 51 2.33 12.79 -0.94
C PHE A 51 2.07 13.03 0.55
N ASP A 52 2.76 14.01 1.14
CA ASP A 52 2.62 14.33 2.57
C ASP A 52 1.28 14.98 2.93
N HIS A 53 0.59 15.58 1.94
CA HIS A 53 -0.62 16.39 2.17
C HIS A 53 -1.92 15.73 1.71
N VAL A 54 -1.87 14.61 0.98
CA VAL A 54 -3.06 13.94 0.44
C VAL A 54 -3.10 12.47 0.82
N SER A 55 -4.28 11.86 0.75
CA SER A 55 -4.39 10.41 0.97
C SER A 55 -3.63 9.64 -0.10
N LEU A 56 -3.15 8.43 0.22
CA LEU A 56 -2.43 7.57 -0.73
C LEU A 56 -3.26 7.28 -1.98
N LEU A 57 -4.56 7.03 -1.80
CA LEU A 57 -5.46 6.73 -2.92
C LEU A 57 -5.60 7.94 -3.86
N ASP A 58 -5.75 9.14 -3.29
CA ASP A 58 -5.84 10.37 -4.07
C ASP A 58 -4.50 10.72 -4.72
N PHE A 59 -3.38 10.41 -4.05
CA PHE A 59 -2.05 10.56 -4.60
C PHE A 59 -1.89 9.74 -5.89
N TYR A 60 -2.16 8.43 -5.82
CA TYR A 60 -2.04 7.52 -6.95
C TYR A 60 -3.03 7.85 -8.09
N LYS A 61 -4.21 8.40 -7.78
CA LYS A 61 -5.20 8.76 -8.80
C LYS A 61 -4.95 10.10 -9.46
N ALA A 62 -4.61 11.13 -8.68
CA ALA A 62 -4.55 12.51 -9.16
C ALA A 62 -3.15 12.95 -9.61
N TYR A 63 -2.09 12.32 -9.08
CA TYR A 63 -0.71 12.77 -9.29
C TYR A 63 0.21 11.74 -9.94
N LEU A 64 -0.19 10.46 -9.96
CA LEU A 64 0.55 9.37 -10.63
C LEU A 64 -0.27 8.77 -11.79
N PRO A 65 -0.27 9.36 -12.99
CA PRO A 65 -0.94 8.77 -14.13
C PRO A 65 -0.40 7.37 -14.43
N LYS A 66 -1.29 6.38 -14.50
CA LYS A 66 -0.94 4.96 -14.67
C LYS A 66 -0.15 4.69 -15.96
N GLU A 67 -0.36 5.49 -16.99
CA GLU A 67 0.37 5.42 -18.27
C GLU A 67 1.85 5.76 -18.11
N LYS A 68 2.18 6.68 -17.19
CA LYS A 68 3.54 7.11 -16.89
C LYS A 68 4.21 6.28 -15.81
N TYR A 69 3.42 5.80 -14.85
CA TYR A 69 3.92 5.07 -13.67
C TYR A 69 3.30 3.67 -13.50
N PRO A 70 3.29 2.81 -14.55
CA PRO A 70 2.60 1.53 -14.50
C PRO A 70 3.21 0.58 -13.46
N SER A 71 4.53 0.62 -13.26
CA SER A 71 5.23 -0.29 -12.36
C SER A 71 4.97 0.08 -10.89
N LEU A 72 4.93 1.38 -10.57
CA LEU A 72 4.54 1.86 -9.22
C LEU A 72 3.10 1.49 -8.86
N HIS A 73 2.17 1.57 -9.82
CA HIS A 73 0.80 1.11 -9.62
C HIS A 73 0.74 -0.41 -9.38
N ASN A 74 1.47 -1.20 -10.16
CA ASN A 74 1.52 -2.65 -9.98
C ASN A 74 2.12 -3.05 -8.63
N CYS A 75 3.16 -2.35 -8.17
CA CYS A 75 3.74 -2.59 -6.85
C CYS A 75 2.76 -2.25 -5.73
N ALA A 76 2.09 -1.09 -5.80
CA ALA A 76 1.06 -0.72 -4.84
C ALA A 76 -0.07 -1.76 -4.76
N LEU A 77 -0.52 -2.27 -5.91
CA LEU A 77 -1.52 -3.34 -5.99
C LEU A 77 -0.99 -4.65 -5.40
N PHE A 78 0.24 -5.04 -5.70
CA PHE A 78 0.86 -6.24 -5.16
C PHE A 78 0.95 -6.19 -3.63
N ILE A 79 1.46 -5.09 -3.09
CA ILE A 79 1.58 -4.86 -1.64
C ILE A 79 0.19 -4.88 -0.99
N THR A 80 -0.77 -4.15 -1.56
CA THR A 80 -2.17 -4.14 -1.08
C THR A 80 -2.77 -5.54 -1.09
N SER A 81 -2.48 -6.35 -2.10
CA SER A 81 -2.98 -7.72 -2.23
C SER A 81 -2.34 -8.64 -1.18
N LEU A 82 -1.04 -8.52 -0.95
CA LEU A 82 -0.33 -9.26 0.11
C LEU A 82 -0.94 -8.98 1.47
N PHE A 83 -1.04 -7.71 1.85
CA PHE A 83 -1.62 -7.35 3.15
C PHE A 83 -3.10 -7.70 3.25
N GLY A 84 -3.86 -7.54 2.16
CA GLY A 84 -5.26 -7.98 2.10
C GLY A 84 -5.40 -9.48 2.36
N SER A 85 -4.52 -10.31 1.78
CA SER A 85 -4.55 -11.76 1.98
C SER A 85 -4.17 -12.19 3.40
N THR A 86 -3.13 -11.57 3.99
CA THR A 86 -2.75 -11.80 5.39
C THR A 86 -3.88 -11.41 6.32
N TYR A 87 -4.49 -10.24 6.09
CA TYR A 87 -5.63 -9.77 6.87
C TYR A 87 -6.80 -10.76 6.82
N ILE A 88 -7.18 -11.22 5.62
CA ILE A 88 -8.25 -12.21 5.45
C ILE A 88 -7.92 -13.50 6.23
N GLY A 89 -6.66 -13.94 6.18
CA GLY A 89 -6.17 -15.10 6.92
C GLY A 89 -6.29 -14.94 8.44
N GLU A 90 -5.85 -13.80 8.99
CA GLU A 90 -5.95 -13.49 10.41
C GLU A 90 -7.40 -13.43 10.89
N GLN A 91 -8.28 -12.80 10.11
CA GLN A 91 -9.71 -12.73 10.42
C GLN A 91 -10.36 -14.11 10.41
N LEU A 92 -10.01 -14.94 9.43
CA LEU A 92 -10.49 -16.32 9.38
C LEU A 92 -10.01 -17.11 10.60
N PHE A 93 -8.74 -16.97 10.98
CA PHE A 93 -8.17 -17.64 12.15
C PHE A 93 -8.82 -17.20 13.47
N SER A 94 -9.06 -15.90 13.64
CA SER A 94 -9.76 -15.34 14.80
C SER A 94 -11.20 -15.89 14.91
N ARG A 95 -11.93 -15.94 13.79
CA ARG A 95 -13.28 -16.53 13.74
C ARG A 95 -13.28 -18.02 14.08
N MET A 96 -12.31 -18.78 13.57
CA MET A 96 -12.18 -20.21 13.90
C MET A 96 -11.94 -20.43 15.40
N LYS A 97 -11.11 -19.59 16.03
CA LYS A 97 -10.91 -19.61 17.48
C LYS A 97 -12.21 -19.37 18.23
N HIS A 98 -12.97 -18.34 17.84
CA HIS A 98 -14.24 -18.00 18.48
C HIS A 98 -15.28 -19.13 18.34
N MET A 99 -15.41 -19.73 17.16
CA MET A 99 -16.30 -20.87 16.93
C MET A 99 -15.91 -22.08 17.79
N LYS A 100 -14.61 -22.33 18.00
CA LYS A 100 -14.14 -23.45 18.83
C LYS A 100 -14.43 -23.23 20.31
N SER A 101 -14.38 -21.99 20.81
CA SER A 101 -14.70 -21.66 22.21
C SER A 101 -16.20 -21.68 22.53
N GLU A 102 -17.08 -21.56 21.54
CA GLU A 102 -18.55 -21.70 21.72
C GLU A 102 -19.01 -23.18 21.71
N ILE A 103 -18.15 -24.10 21.27
CA ILE A 103 -18.45 -25.55 21.18
C ILE A 103 -17.93 -26.32 22.41
N THR A 104 -17.23 -25.66 23.34
CA THR A 104 -16.76 -26.23 24.63
C THR A 104 -17.56 -25.66 25.78
#